data_AF-A0A9X5RFM2-F1
#
_entry.id   AF-A0A9X5RFM2-F1
#
_cell.length_a   1.000
_cell.length_b   1.000
_cell.length_c   1.000
_cell.angle_alpha   90.00
_cell.angle_beta   90.00
_cell.angle_gamma   90.00
#
_symmetry.space_group_name_H-M   'P 1'
#
loop_
_entity.id
_entity.type
_entity.pdbx_description
1 polymer ?
#
loop_
_entity_poly.entity_id
_entity_poly.type
_entity_poly.pdbx_seq_one_letter_code
_entity_poly.pdbx_strand_id
1 'polypeptide(L)'
;MKITEQILALYKVGEVVDRDIVTRDLETTLGGASRALAHLHSLGALTRVSEKYPLYYQVTNEAKRVYNAMIEERKSGESVYLEKLNTQKAKKRGIPTIIWVKHATSNFALMGKLPTEPYDSLVRAVRGNHL
;
A
#
# COMPACT_ATOMS: atom_id res chain seq x y z
N MET A 1 1.25 9.45 -3.18
CA MET A 1 2.12 9.45 -4.38
C MET A 1 3.54 9.69 -3.88
N LYS A 2 4.54 8.94 -4.36
CA LYS A 2 5.92 9.13 -3.87
C LYS A 2 6.45 10.51 -4.32
N ILE A 3 7.36 11.11 -3.54
CA ILE A 3 7.98 12.41 -3.87
C ILE A 3 8.67 12.34 -5.25
N THR A 4 9.30 11.21 -5.58
CA THR A 4 9.96 11.00 -6.88
C THR A 4 8.98 11.06 -8.06
N GLU A 5 7.79 10.47 -7.92
CA GLU A 5 6.72 10.55 -8.94
C GLU A 5 6.21 11.98 -9.07
N GLN A 6 6.06 12.71 -7.96
CA GLN A 6 5.62 14.10 -7.96
C GLN A 6 6.64 15.03 -8.65
N ILE A 7 7.94 14.87 -8.39
CA ILE A 7 8.99 15.65 -9.05
C ILE A 7 8.92 15.45 -10.56
N LEU A 8 8.86 14.20 -11.05
CA LEU A 8 8.81 13.92 -12.49
C LEU A 8 7.50 14.33 -13.16
N ALA A 9 6.40 14.43 -12.40
CA ALA A 9 5.12 14.91 -12.91
C ALA A 9 5.08 16.45 -12.98
N LEU A 10 5.76 17.13 -12.06
CA LEU A 10 5.73 18.59 -11.93
C LEU A 10 6.70 19.29 -12.88
N TYR A 11 7.95 18.82 -12.94
CA TYR A 11 9.02 19.49 -13.68
C TYR A 11 9.20 18.93 -15.08
N LYS A 12 9.40 19.83 -16.04
CA LYS A 12 9.56 19.48 -17.46
C LYS A 12 11.03 19.29 -17.83
N VAL A 13 11.24 18.57 -18.93
CA VAL A 13 12.57 18.38 -19.54
C VAL A 13 13.28 19.73 -19.71
N GLY A 14 14.55 19.78 -19.28
CA GLY A 14 15.39 20.98 -19.37
C GLY A 14 15.27 21.92 -18.18
N GLU A 15 14.25 21.79 -17.33
CA GLU A 15 14.14 22.59 -16.11
C GLU A 15 15.23 22.21 -15.10
N VAL A 16 15.74 23.23 -14.41
CA VAL A 16 16.74 23.08 -13.36
C VAL A 16 16.05 23.17 -12.01
N VAL A 17 16.29 22.15 -11.18
CA VAL A 17 15.70 21.99 -9.87
C VAL A 17 16.79 21.76 -8.83
N ASP A 18 16.58 22.31 -7.65
CA ASP A 18 17.37 22.00 -6.47
C ASP A 18 16.47 21.51 -5.34
N ARG A 19 17.08 21.12 -4.23
CA ARG A 19 16.32 20.61 -3.08
C ARG A 19 15.39 21.68 -2.50
N ASP A 20 15.78 22.95 -2.53
CA ASP A 20 15.05 24.03 -1.85
C ASP A 20 13.76 24.37 -2.63
N ILE A 21 13.86 24.45 -3.96
CA ILE A 21 12.72 24.55 -4.89
C ILE A 21 11.76 23.37 -4.67
N VAL A 22 12.28 22.13 -4.68
CA VAL A 22 11.45 20.93 -4.49
C VAL A 22 10.78 20.90 -3.11
N THR A 23 11.47 21.31 -2.05
CA THR A 23 10.86 21.37 -0.71
C THR A 23 9.71 22.34 -0.64
N ARG A 24 9.84 23.50 -1.30
CA ARG A 24 8.81 24.52 -1.34
C ARG A 24 7.61 24.06 -2.17
N ASP A 25 7.86 23.54 -3.37
CA ASP A 25 6.80 23.22 -4.32
C ASP A 25 6.00 21.96 -3.94
N LEU A 26 6.64 21.01 -3.24
CA LEU A 26 6.01 19.75 -2.82
C LEU A 26 5.73 19.67 -1.32
N GLU A 27 5.89 20.77 -0.57
CA GLU A 27 5.72 20.84 0.89
C GLU A 27 6.41 19.67 1.62
N THR A 28 7.66 19.38 1.26
CA THR A 28 8.41 18.24 1.78
C THR A 28 9.63 18.65 2.59
N THR A 29 10.24 17.69 3.28
CA THR A 29 11.46 17.92 4.06
C THR A 29 12.70 18.01 3.17
N LEU A 30 13.68 18.83 3.56
CA LEU A 30 14.98 18.94 2.88
C LEU A 30 15.67 17.59 2.67
N GLY A 31 15.62 16.73 3.68
CA GLY A 31 16.17 15.36 3.60
C GLY A 31 15.37 14.44 2.67
N GLY A 32 14.05 14.65 2.54
CA GLY A 32 13.18 13.95 1.59
C GLY A 32 13.48 14.36 0.15
N ALA A 33 13.50 15.68 -0.12
CA ALA A 33 13.83 16.23 -1.43
C ALA A 33 15.23 15.82 -1.89
N SER A 34 16.23 15.91 -1.01
CA SER A 34 17.62 15.53 -1.34
C SER A 34 17.73 14.05 -1.73
N ARG A 35 17.08 13.15 -0.97
CA ARG A 35 17.07 11.72 -1.28
C ARG A 35 16.32 11.42 -2.58
N ALA A 36 15.18 12.10 -2.81
CA ALA A 36 14.40 11.92 -4.02
C ALA A 36 15.20 12.37 -5.27
N LEU A 37 15.86 13.52 -5.21
CA LEU A 37 16.71 14.02 -6.29
C LEU A 37 17.91 13.10 -6.55
N ALA A 38 18.59 12.63 -5.51
CA ALA A 38 19.70 11.69 -5.65
C ALA A 38 19.27 10.36 -6.27
N HIS A 39 18.10 9.84 -5.87
CA HIS A 39 17.53 8.64 -6.44
C HIS A 39 17.17 8.84 -7.92
N LEU A 40 16.49 9.94 -8.28
CA LEU A 40 16.16 10.25 -9.67
C LEU A 40 17.40 10.47 -10.55
N HIS A 41 18.48 11.01 -9.98
CA HIS A 41 19.77 11.10 -10.64
C HIS A 41 20.36 9.71 -10.93
N SER A 42 20.32 8.78 -9.96
CA SER A 42 20.80 7.41 -10.18
C SER A 42 20.02 6.64 -11.25
N LEU A 43 18.77 7.04 -11.50
CA LEU A 43 17.91 6.46 -12.55
C LEU A 43 18.05 7.14 -13.92
N GLY A 44 18.93 8.14 -14.07
CA GLY A 44 19.11 8.88 -15.33
C GLY A 44 18.02 9.90 -15.64
N ALA A 45 16.99 10.02 -14.79
CA ALA A 45 15.91 11.01 -14.96
C ALA A 45 16.37 12.45 -14.72
N LEU A 46 17.43 12.62 -13.92
CA LEU A 46 18.05 13.91 -13.62
C LEU A 46 19.55 13.84 -13.88
N THR A 47 20.13 14.92 -14.38
CA THR A 47 21.59 15.09 -14.52
C THR A 47 22.06 16.22 -13.64
N ARG A 48 23.21 16.07 -12.99
CA ARG A 48 23.77 17.11 -12.14
C ARG A 48 24.40 18.21 -13.00
N VAL A 49 24.02 19.45 -12.75
CA VAL A 49 24.54 20.65 -13.46
C VAL A 49 25.67 21.32 -12.67
N SER A 50 25.65 21.19 -11.35
CA SER A 50 26.68 21.76 -10.46
C SER A 50 27.26 20.68 -9.55
N GLU A 51 28.58 20.58 -9.53
CA GLU A 51 29.31 19.73 -8.57
C GLU A 51 29.46 20.38 -7.20
N LYS A 52 29.35 21.72 -7.12
CA LYS A 52 29.44 22.48 -5.88
C LYS A 52 28.07 22.64 -5.25
N TYR A 53 28.04 22.68 -3.92
CA TYR A 53 26.84 22.96 -3.16
C TYR A 53 26.41 24.43 -3.33
N PRO A 54 25.10 24.72 -3.43
CA PRO A 54 23.98 23.76 -3.50
C PRO A 54 23.93 22.98 -4.82
N LEU A 55 23.51 21.72 -4.75
CA LEU A 55 23.46 20.82 -5.90
C LEU A 55 22.24 21.13 -6.77
N TYR A 56 22.51 21.39 -8.06
CA TYR A 56 21.49 21.62 -9.08
C TYR A 56 21.38 20.42 -10.01
N TYR A 57 20.15 20.06 -10.34
CA TYR A 57 19.81 18.97 -11.24
C TYR A 57 18.98 19.48 -12.41
N GLN A 58 19.24 18.98 -13.60
CA GLN A 58 18.44 19.24 -14.79
C GLN A 58 17.65 18.00 -15.20
N VAL A 59 16.38 18.19 -15.53
CA VAL A 59 15.49 17.11 -15.97
C VAL A 59 15.89 16.65 -17.37
N THR A 60 16.13 15.35 -17.53
CA THR A 60 16.56 14.75 -18.80
C THR A 60 15.39 14.31 -19.67
N ASN A 61 15.66 14.01 -20.94
CA ASN A 61 14.69 13.37 -21.84
C ASN A 61 14.23 11.99 -21.34
N GLU A 62 15.04 11.33 -20.51
CA GLU A 62 14.72 10.01 -19.95
C GLU A 62 13.72 10.08 -18.80
N ALA A 63 13.50 11.26 -18.22
CA ALA A 63 12.57 11.48 -17.11
C ALA A 63 11.18 10.90 -17.38
N LYS A 64 10.65 11.07 -18.60
CA LYS A 64 9.33 10.53 -18.98
C LYS A 64 9.32 9.00 -19.01
N ARG A 65 10.39 8.36 -19.48
CA ARG A 65 10.52 6.90 -19.50
C ARG A 65 10.57 6.36 -18.07
N VAL A 66 11.37 6.99 -17.22
CA VAL A 66 11.49 6.63 -15.80
C VAL A 66 10.15 6.81 -15.07
N TYR A 67 9.43 7.91 -15.33
CA TYR A 67 8.12 8.15 -14.73
C TYR A 67 7.10 7.06 -15.11
N ASN A 68 7.03 6.70 -16.39
CA ASN A 68 6.14 5.63 -16.85
C ASN A 68 6.50 4.27 -16.22
N ALA A 69 7.80 3.95 -16.11
CA ALA A 69 8.25 2.73 -15.45
C ALA A 69 7.83 2.68 -13.97
N MET A 70 7.95 3.80 -13.25
CA MET A 70 7.49 3.89 -11.85
C MET A 70 5.98 3.68 -11.72
N ILE A 71 5.18 4.24 -12.64
CA ILE A 71 3.72 4.06 -12.64
C ILE A 71 3.35 2.59 -12.89
N GLU A 72 3.98 1.94 -13.87
CA GLU A 72 3.68 0.54 -14.19
C GLU A 72 4.10 -0.41 -13.05
N GLU A 73 5.26 -0.17 -12.44
CA GLU A 73 5.69 -0.90 -11.24
C GLU A 73 4.66 -0.75 -10.11
N ARG A 74 4.18 0.47 -9.87
CA ARG A 74 3.16 0.74 -8.86
C ARG A 74 1.85 0.00 -9.14
N LYS A 75 1.35 0.03 -10.38
CA LYS A 75 0.12 -0.70 -10.77
C LYS A 75 0.27 -2.20 -10.53
N SER A 76 1.44 -2.76 -10.86
CA SER A 76 1.73 -4.18 -10.65
C SER A 76 1.82 -4.54 -9.15
N GLY A 77 2.37 -3.65 -8.32
CA GLY A 77 2.38 -3.84 -6.86
C GLY A 77 0.98 -3.76 -6.24
N GLU A 78 0.16 -2.82 -6.71
CA GLU A 78 -1.22 -2.65 -6.26
C GLU A 78 -2.08 -3.88 -6.60
N SER A 79 -1.92 -4.47 -7.79
CA SER A 79 -2.66 -5.68 -8.17
C SER A 79 -2.27 -6.89 -7.30
N VAL A 80 -0.98 -7.10 -7.05
CA VAL A 80 -0.47 -8.16 -6.17
C VAL A 80 -0.96 -7.97 -4.72
N TYR A 81 -1.00 -6.73 -4.23
CA TYR A 81 -1.52 -6.45 -2.90
C TYR A 81 -3.02 -6.77 -2.79
N LEU A 82 -3.82 -6.35 -3.78
CA LEU A 82 -5.25 -6.65 -3.82
C LEU A 82 -5.54 -8.14 -3.91
N GLU A 83 -4.75 -8.89 -4.67
CA GLU A 83 -4.85 -10.34 -4.75
C GLU A 83 -4.61 -10.97 -3.37
N LYS A 84 -3.51 -10.62 -2.69
CA LYS A 84 -3.21 -11.11 -1.33
C LYS A 84 -4.32 -10.77 -0.34
N LEU A 85 -4.87 -9.56 -0.42
CA LEU A 85 -6.00 -9.13 0.42
C LEU A 85 -7.24 -10.00 0.18
N ASN A 86 -7.56 -10.28 -1.09
CA ASN A 86 -8.68 -11.12 -1.47
C ASN A 86 -8.48 -12.57 -1.02
N THR A 87 -7.27 -13.12 -1.13
CA THR A 87 -6.95 -14.46 -0.61
C THR A 87 -7.15 -14.52 0.91
N GLN A 88 -6.72 -13.49 1.65
CA GLN A 88 -6.93 -13.42 3.10
C GLN A 88 -8.43 -13.30 3.47
N LYS A 89 -9.19 -12.48 2.75
CA LYS A 89 -10.65 -12.36 2.94
C LYS A 89 -11.37 -13.68 2.66
N ALA A 90 -10.97 -14.40 1.60
CA ALA A 90 -11.52 -15.72 1.27
C ALA A 90 -11.22 -16.75 2.38
N LYS A 91 -9.98 -16.78 2.88
CA LYS A 91 -9.60 -17.63 4.02
C LYS A 91 -10.41 -17.34 5.28
N LYS A 92 -10.67 -16.07 5.62
CA LYS A 92 -11.54 -15.70 6.76
C LYS A 92 -12.99 -16.19 6.58
N ARG A 93 -13.54 -16.15 5.36
CA ARG A 93 -14.89 -16.69 5.08
C ARG A 93 -14.94 -18.22 5.16
N GLY A 94 -13.83 -18.89 4.90
CA GLY A 94 -13.69 -20.35 4.95
C GLY A 94 -13.36 -20.92 6.33
N ILE A 95 -13.29 -20.11 7.40
CA ILE A 95 -13.06 -20.63 8.75
C ILE A 95 -14.31 -21.41 9.18
N PRO A 96 -14.21 -22.73 9.45
CA PRO A 96 -15.35 -23.57 9.79
C PRO A 96 -16.15 -23.01 10.97
N THR A 97 -15.46 -22.41 11.94
CA THR A 97 -16.04 -21.78 13.14
C THR A 97 -17.05 -20.68 12.82
N ILE A 98 -16.81 -19.84 11.80
CA ILE A 98 -17.74 -18.74 11.43
C ILE A 98 -18.96 -19.28 10.66
N ILE A 99 -18.76 -20.29 9.82
CA ILE A 99 -19.84 -20.98 9.10
C ILE A 99 -20.74 -21.71 10.10
N TRP A 100 -20.14 -22.39 11.09
CA TRP A 100 -20.86 -23.09 12.15
C TRP A 100 -21.69 -22.15 13.02
N VAL A 101 -21.14 -20.99 13.41
CA VAL A 101 -21.87 -19.99 14.19
C VAL A 101 -23.09 -19.46 13.42
N LYS A 102 -22.95 -19.16 12.13
CA LYS A 102 -24.10 -18.72 11.31
C LYS A 102 -25.18 -19.79 11.16
N HIS A 103 -24.78 -21.03 10.87
CA HIS A 103 -25.71 -22.15 10.77
C HIS A 103 -26.42 -22.43 12.10
N ALA A 104 -25.69 -22.39 13.22
CA ALA A 104 -26.24 -22.56 14.55
C ALA A 104 -27.27 -21.46 14.86
N THR A 105 -26.94 -20.17 14.66
CA THR A 105 -27.88 -19.07 14.90
C THR A 105 -29.11 -19.10 13.99
N SER A 106 -28.98 -19.57 12.75
CA SER A 106 -30.12 -19.74 11.83
C SER A 106 -31.04 -20.87 12.28
N ASN A 107 -30.48 -21.98 12.76
CA ASN A 107 -31.26 -23.08 13.35
C ASN A 107 -31.92 -22.66 14.67
N PHE A 108 -31.28 -21.82 15.49
CA PHE A 108 -31.90 -21.28 16.72
C PHE A 108 -33.08 -20.34 16.42
N ALA A 109 -33.01 -19.53 15.37
CA ALA A 109 -34.12 -18.67 14.94
C ALA A 109 -35.34 -19.49 14.44
N LEU A 110 -35.09 -20.62 13.74
CA LEU A 110 -36.14 -21.55 13.30
C LEU A 110 -36.76 -22.36 14.46
N MET A 111 -35.99 -22.60 15.52
CA MET A 111 -36.43 -23.38 16.70
C MET A 111 -37.19 -22.53 17.74
N GLY A 112 -37.36 -21.22 17.52
CA GLY A 112 -38.16 -20.33 18.37
C GLY A 112 -37.69 -20.19 19.83
N LYS A 113 -36.48 -20.64 20.16
CA LYS A 113 -35.92 -20.59 21.52
C LYS A 113 -34.51 -20.02 21.47
N LEU A 114 -34.33 -18.81 22.02
CA LEU A 114 -33.00 -18.38 22.45
C LEU A 114 -32.56 -19.29 23.61
N PRO A 115 -31.33 -19.83 23.62
CA PRO A 115 -30.83 -20.54 24.78
C PRO A 115 -30.68 -19.53 25.93
N THR A 116 -31.43 -19.73 27.01
CA THR A 116 -31.27 -19.00 28.28
C THR A 116 -30.08 -19.50 29.09
N GLU A 117 -29.33 -20.48 28.58
CA GLU A 117 -28.15 -21.03 29.22
C GLU A 117 -26.86 -20.40 28.67
N PRO A 118 -25.89 -20.09 29.55
CA PRO A 118 -24.64 -19.47 29.15
C PRO A 118 -23.84 -20.39 28.22
N TYR A 119 -23.16 -19.77 27.26
CA TYR A 119 -22.38 -20.38 26.18
C TYR A 119 -21.47 -21.55 26.61
N ASP A 120 -20.96 -21.53 27.83
CA ASP A 120 -20.09 -22.56 28.41
C ASP A 120 -20.75 -23.94 28.55
N SER A 121 -22.07 -24.01 28.75
CA SER A 121 -22.79 -25.29 28.89
C SER A 121 -22.85 -26.06 27.57
N LEU A 122 -23.05 -25.33 26.44
CA LEU A 122 -23.12 -25.92 25.10
C LEU A 122 -21.76 -26.48 24.66
N VAL A 123 -20.66 -25.80 25.00
CA VAL A 123 -19.30 -26.24 24.66
C VAL A 123 -18.90 -27.51 25.45
N ARG A 124 -19.34 -27.65 26.70
CA ARG A 124 -19.08 -28.85 27.52
C ARG A 124 -19.81 -30.08 26.99
N ALA A 125 -21.08 -29.96 26.60
CA ALA A 125 -21.87 -31.09 26.09
C ALA A 125 -21.25 -31.71 24.82
N VAL A 126 -20.69 -30.87 23.93
CA VAL A 126 -20.05 -31.34 22.70
C VAL A 126 -18.72 -32.06 22.98
N ARG A 127 -17.96 -31.65 24.00
CA ARG A 127 -16.71 -32.34 24.39
C ARG A 127 -16.92 -33.64 25.16
N GLY A 128 -18.07 -33.84 25.80
CA GLY A 128 -18.39 -35.06 26.55
C GLY A 128 -18.73 -36.28 25.70
N ASN A 129 -19.11 -36.08 24.42
CA ASN A 129 -19.55 -37.16 23.52
C ASN A 129 -18.42 -37.82 22.70
N HIS A 130 -17.16 -37.59 23.08
CA HIS A 130 -15.98 -38.28 22.51
C HIS A 130 -15.33 -39.21 23.53
N LEU A 131 -16.11 -40.15 24.08
CA LEU A 131 -15.62 -41.38 24.73
C LEU A 131 -16.33 -42.58 24.12
#